data_AF-A0A6F9BUY8-F1
#
_entry.id   AF-A0A6F9BUY8-F1
#
_cell.length_a   1.000
_cell.length_b   1.000
_cell.length_c   1.000
_cell.angle_alpha   90.00
_cell.angle_beta   90.00
_cell.angle_gamma   90.00
#
_symmetry.space_group_name_H-M   'P 1'
#
loop_
_entity.id
_entity.type
_entity.pdbx_description
1 polymer ?
#
loop_
_entity_poly.entity_id
_entity_poly.type
_entity_poly.pdbx_seq_one_letter_code
_entity_poly.pdbx_strand_id
1 'polypeptide(L)'
;MTRSASGPRSRWVESGIPEAYEIKVYEIDDVERLQRRGGAGKQGIACFSAKLKFLEHRQQRVEAVRAKYNSLKTELELAKQNLRLEPGKWNQEFDLWQTFEVDSLEHLEALEVVTARLESRVNLCKANVMMVTCFDVATKRRQARRCRRMEQQQGFMGI
;
A
#
# COMPACT_ATOMS: atom_id res chain seq x y z
N MET A 1 46.71 -40.39 40.03
CA MET A 1 46.38 -39.24 40.88
C MET A 1 47.12 -38.03 40.30
N THR A 2 46.52 -37.34 39.32
CA THR A 2 45.63 -36.15 39.42
C THR A 2 46.36 -34.81 39.42
N ARG A 3 46.29 -34.13 38.25
CA ARG A 3 46.00 -32.70 37.95
C ARG A 3 46.94 -31.63 38.58
N SER A 4 47.35 -30.54 37.93
CA SER A 4 46.61 -29.63 37.04
C SER A 4 47.53 -28.67 36.27
N ALA A 5 47.08 -28.33 35.06
CA ALA A 5 47.00 -27.02 34.39
C ALA A 5 48.16 -26.00 34.47
N SER A 6 48.81 -25.83 33.31
CA SER A 6 49.41 -24.58 32.86
C SER A 6 48.35 -23.48 32.70
N GLY A 7 48.53 -22.34 33.38
CA GLY A 7 47.91 -21.08 33.01
C GLY A 7 49.01 -20.02 32.82
N PRO A 8 49.04 -19.26 31.72
CA PRO A 8 49.92 -18.11 31.64
C PRO A 8 49.38 -17.06 32.60
N ARG A 9 50.11 -16.83 33.68
CA ARG A 9 49.87 -15.73 34.61
C ARG A 9 50.18 -14.44 33.87
N SER A 10 49.16 -13.81 33.28
CA SER A 10 49.22 -12.43 32.80
C SER A 10 49.46 -11.53 34.00
N ARG A 11 50.74 -11.39 34.33
CA ARG A 11 51.25 -10.42 35.29
C ARG A 11 51.01 -9.06 34.65
N TRP A 12 49.91 -8.41 35.02
CA TRP A 12 49.81 -6.97 34.95
C TRP A 12 50.96 -6.42 35.79
N VAL A 13 52.12 -6.24 35.16
CA VAL A 13 53.15 -5.38 35.69
C VAL A 13 52.65 -3.99 35.39
N GLU A 14 52.19 -3.35 36.46
CA GLU A 14 52.10 -1.91 36.61
C GLU A 14 53.52 -1.35 36.42
N SER A 15 53.93 -1.18 35.16
CA SER A 15 55.14 -0.47 34.79
C SER A 15 54.76 0.98 34.58
N GLY A 16 55.39 1.84 35.37
CA GLY A 16 55.17 3.29 35.42
C GLY A 16 55.02 3.91 34.04
N ILE A 17 54.11 4.89 34.00
CA ILE A 17 53.77 5.76 32.87
C ILE A 17 54.98 5.94 31.95
N PRO A 18 55.02 5.29 30.77
CA PRO A 18 56.03 5.61 29.79
C PRO A 18 55.69 7.01 29.26
N GLU A 19 56.58 7.95 29.53
CA GLU A 19 56.83 9.20 28.81
C GLU A 19 55.59 9.82 28.11
N ALA A 20 55.10 10.92 28.69
CA ALA A 20 53.93 11.66 28.23
C ALA A 20 53.95 11.83 26.70
N TYR A 21 53.05 11.14 26.02
CA TYR A 21 52.89 11.20 24.57
C TYR A 21 52.51 12.65 24.19
N GLU A 22 53.39 13.34 23.48
CA GLU A 22 53.08 14.64 22.89
C GLU A 22 52.14 14.43 21.70
N ILE A 23 50.85 14.69 21.92
CA ILE A 23 49.86 14.65 20.85
C ILE A 23 50.11 15.87 19.95
N LYS A 24 50.71 15.64 18.78
CA LYS A 24 50.89 16.68 17.77
C LYS A 24 49.54 17.02 17.15
N VAL A 25 49.00 18.18 17.51
CA VAL A 25 47.82 18.75 16.87
C VAL A 25 48.26 19.31 15.52
N TYR A 26 47.93 18.59 14.44
CA TYR A 26 48.00 19.13 13.09
C TYR A 26 46.72 19.94 12.85
N GLU A 27 46.86 21.18 12.37
CA GLU A 27 45.74 21.91 11.79
C GLU A 27 45.18 21.07 10.64
N ILE A 28 43.87 20.82 10.66
CA ILE A 28 43.21 20.07 9.58
C ILE A 28 43.12 21.02 8.39
N ASP A 29 44.22 21.15 7.66
CA ASP A 29 44.24 21.89 6.41
C ASP A 29 43.52 21.07 5.31
N ASP A 30 42.55 21.75 4.70
CA ASP A 30 41.70 21.36 3.57
C ASP A 30 40.62 20.29 3.81
N VAL A 31 39.53 20.69 4.47
CA VAL A 31 38.21 20.04 4.32
C VAL A 31 37.80 19.83 2.85
N GLU A 32 38.29 20.68 1.93
CA GLU A 32 38.11 20.51 0.48
C GLU A 32 38.76 19.25 -0.09
N ARG A 33 39.92 18.81 0.42
CA ARG A 33 40.61 17.60 -0.07
C ARG A 33 39.84 16.34 0.35
N LEU A 34 39.21 16.38 1.52
CA LEU A 34 38.29 15.34 1.98
C LEU A 34 37.00 15.32 1.14
N GLN A 35 36.50 16.49 0.74
CA GLN A 35 35.35 16.60 -0.16
C GLN A 35 35.67 16.18 -1.61
N ARG A 36 36.89 16.43 -2.09
CA ARG A 36 37.36 16.01 -3.43
C ARG A 36 37.68 14.51 -3.52
N ARG A 37 38.22 13.88 -2.46
CA ARG A 37 38.32 12.40 -2.38
C ARG A 37 36.99 11.72 -2.04
N GLY A 38 36.07 12.46 -1.42
CA GLY A 38 34.70 12.03 -1.10
C GLY A 38 33.72 12.20 -2.25
N GLY A 39 34.10 11.88 -3.50
CA GLY A 39 33.21 11.92 -4.66
C GLY A 39 31.91 11.10 -4.49
N ALA A 40 31.88 10.19 -3.52
CA ALA A 40 30.71 9.40 -3.14
C ALA A 40 29.78 10.07 -2.11
N GLY A 41 30.16 11.19 -1.47
CA GLY A 41 29.36 11.80 -0.40
C GLY A 41 28.07 12.43 -0.92
N LYS A 42 28.17 13.39 -1.87
CA LYS A 42 26.99 14.02 -2.47
C LYS A 42 26.26 13.10 -3.44
N GLN A 43 27.00 12.30 -4.22
CA GLN A 43 26.43 11.37 -5.20
C GLN A 43 25.79 10.14 -4.55
N GLY A 44 26.35 9.62 -3.45
CA GLY A 44 25.77 8.54 -2.65
C GLY A 44 24.52 8.98 -1.89
N ILE A 45 24.52 10.18 -1.30
CA ILE A 45 23.32 10.77 -0.68
C ILE A 45 22.23 11.00 -1.75
N ALA A 46 22.59 11.52 -2.92
CA ALA A 46 21.64 11.69 -4.03
C ALA A 46 21.07 10.35 -4.52
N CYS A 47 21.92 9.33 -4.73
CA CYS A 47 21.50 7.99 -5.12
C CYS A 47 20.60 7.33 -4.07
N PHE A 48 20.93 7.47 -2.77
CA PHE A 48 20.10 6.99 -1.67
C PHE A 48 18.74 7.67 -1.67
N SER A 49 18.70 9.00 -1.83
CA SER A 49 17.46 9.77 -1.89
C SER A 49 16.58 9.38 -3.10
N ALA A 50 17.19 9.11 -4.27
CA ALA A 50 16.48 8.67 -5.46
C ALA A 50 15.90 7.26 -5.26
N LYS A 51 16.68 6.33 -4.68
CA LYS A 51 16.23 4.99 -4.32
C LYS A 51 15.08 5.02 -3.31
N LEU A 52 15.15 5.91 -2.32
CA LEU A 52 14.10 6.10 -1.32
C LEU A 52 12.80 6.60 -1.96
N LYS A 53 12.87 7.62 -2.82
CA LYS A 53 11.72 8.14 -3.58
C LYS A 53 11.06 7.07 -4.45
N PHE A 54 11.86 6.20 -5.08
CA PHE A 54 11.33 5.10 -5.88
C PHE A 54 10.54 4.09 -5.03
N LEU A 55 11.09 3.71 -3.87
CA LEU A 55 10.41 2.80 -2.94
C LEU A 55 9.13 3.43 -2.39
N GLU A 56 9.17 4.71 -2.02
CA GLU A 56 8.00 5.45 -1.55
C GLU A 56 6.89 5.52 -2.61
N HIS A 57 7.22 5.87 -3.84
CA HIS A 57 6.24 5.91 -4.93
C HIS A 57 5.64 4.51 -5.20
N ARG A 58 6.45 3.46 -5.13
CA ARG A 58 5.95 2.07 -5.25
C ARG A 58 4.97 1.76 -4.12
N GLN A 59 5.28 2.14 -2.89
CA GLN A 59 4.40 1.94 -1.74
C GLN A 59 3.06 2.65 -1.92
N GLN A 60 3.10 3.92 -2.30
CA GLN A 60 1.91 4.72 -2.58
C GLN A 60 1.04 4.08 -3.67
N ARG A 61 1.67 3.55 -4.72
CA ARG A 61 0.94 2.85 -5.80
C ARG A 61 0.30 1.55 -5.30
N VAL A 62 1.00 0.75 -4.50
CA VAL A 62 0.40 -0.45 -3.89
C VAL A 62 -0.81 -0.09 -3.04
N GLU A 63 -0.70 0.91 -2.18
CA GLU A 63 -1.81 1.38 -1.34
C GLU A 63 -3.00 1.87 -2.18
N ALA A 64 -2.75 2.63 -3.24
CA ALA A 64 -3.78 3.10 -4.16
C ALA A 64 -4.51 1.94 -4.84
N VAL A 65 -3.77 0.93 -5.33
CA VAL A 65 -4.38 -0.25 -5.95
C VAL A 65 -5.14 -1.08 -4.92
N ARG A 66 -4.64 -1.24 -3.69
CA ARG A 66 -5.37 -1.92 -2.60
C ARG A 66 -6.68 -1.23 -2.25
N ALA A 67 -6.67 0.10 -2.17
CA ALA A 67 -7.88 0.90 -1.95
C ALA A 67 -8.89 0.69 -3.09
N LYS A 68 -8.44 0.72 -4.35
CA LYS A 68 -9.29 0.43 -5.52
C LYS A 68 -9.87 -0.98 -5.47
N TYR A 69 -9.05 -1.99 -5.17
CA TYR A 69 -9.49 -3.37 -5.04
C TYR A 69 -10.60 -3.51 -3.97
N ASN A 70 -10.41 -2.92 -2.79
CA ASN A 70 -11.40 -2.98 -1.72
C ASN A 70 -12.72 -2.29 -2.11
N SER A 71 -12.66 -1.13 -2.77
CA SER A 71 -13.85 -0.46 -3.32
C SER A 71 -14.57 -1.32 -4.35
N LEU A 72 -13.84 -1.94 -5.28
CA LEU A 72 -14.45 -2.82 -6.28
C LEU A 72 -15.07 -4.06 -5.65
N LYS A 73 -14.48 -4.59 -4.57
CA LYS A 73 -15.03 -5.72 -3.82
C LYS A 73 -16.36 -5.36 -3.16
N THR A 74 -16.45 -4.19 -2.51
CA THR A 74 -17.72 -3.73 -1.92
C THR A 74 -18.78 -3.43 -2.99
N GLU A 75 -18.38 -2.83 -4.12
CA GLU A 75 -19.28 -2.60 -5.26
C GLU A 75 -19.80 -3.90 -5.87
N LEU A 76 -18.94 -4.93 -5.98
CA LEU A 76 -19.34 -6.24 -6.46
C LEU A 76 -20.39 -6.86 -5.54
N GLU A 77 -20.18 -6.80 -4.23
CA GLU A 77 -21.15 -7.31 -3.26
C GLU A 77 -22.49 -6.58 -3.33
N LEU A 78 -22.47 -5.25 -3.48
CA LEU A 78 -23.70 -4.46 -3.67
C LEU A 78 -24.43 -4.85 -4.96
N ALA A 79 -23.70 -5.01 -6.07
CA ALA A 79 -24.28 -5.43 -7.35
C ALA A 79 -24.89 -6.83 -7.26
N LYS A 80 -24.23 -7.77 -6.55
CA LYS A 80 -24.76 -9.11 -6.29
C LYS A 80 -26.04 -9.09 -5.46
N GLN A 81 -26.09 -8.27 -4.40
CA GLN A 81 -27.30 -8.10 -3.58
C GLN A 81 -28.49 -7.64 -4.43
N ASN A 82 -28.26 -6.70 -5.35
CA ASN A 82 -29.30 -6.25 -6.28
C ASN A 82 -29.74 -7.35 -7.26
N LEU A 83 -28.81 -8.21 -7.69
CA LEU A 83 -29.11 -9.36 -8.55
C LEU A 83 -29.64 -10.59 -7.78
N ARG A 84 -29.72 -10.53 -6.44
CA ARG A 84 -30.08 -11.66 -5.55
C ARG A 84 -29.25 -12.93 -5.82
N LEU A 85 -27.97 -12.76 -6.12
CA LEU A 85 -27.03 -13.87 -6.33
C LEU A 85 -26.42 -14.34 -5.00
N GLU A 86 -26.11 -15.64 -4.91
CA GLU A 86 -25.45 -16.24 -3.74
C GLU A 86 -24.03 -15.65 -3.54
N PRO A 87 -23.74 -15.01 -2.40
CA PRO A 87 -22.49 -14.26 -2.19
C PRO A 87 -21.23 -15.14 -2.09
N GLY A 88 -21.37 -16.45 -1.90
CA GLY A 88 -20.25 -17.35 -1.60
C GLY A 88 -19.43 -17.87 -2.79
N LYS A 89 -19.97 -17.88 -4.02
CA LYS A 89 -19.34 -18.67 -5.10
C LYS A 89 -18.22 -17.97 -5.88
N TRP A 90 -18.14 -16.64 -5.87
CA TRP A 90 -17.30 -15.89 -6.84
C TRP A 90 -16.14 -15.11 -6.21
N ASN A 91 -16.01 -15.09 -4.88
CA ASN A 91 -14.99 -14.28 -4.20
C ASN A 91 -13.63 -14.98 -4.08
N GLN A 92 -13.62 -16.32 -4.17
CA GLN A 92 -12.39 -17.12 -4.01
C GLN A 92 -11.39 -16.90 -5.16
N GLU A 93 -11.84 -16.50 -6.35
CA GLU A 93 -10.99 -16.20 -7.51
C GLU A 93 -10.09 -14.96 -7.31
N PHE A 94 -10.38 -14.11 -6.32
CA PHE A 94 -9.71 -12.82 -6.11
C PHE A 94 -8.84 -12.75 -4.85
N ASP A 95 -8.71 -13.85 -4.10
CA ASP A 95 -7.92 -13.90 -2.86
C ASP A 95 -6.44 -14.21 -3.17
N LEU A 96 -5.74 -13.27 -3.81
CA LEU A 96 -4.31 -13.39 -4.18
C LEU A 96 -3.33 -12.95 -3.10
N TRP A 97 -3.80 -12.88 -1.86
CA TRP A 97 -3.05 -12.34 -0.74
C TRP A 97 -1.94 -13.26 -0.19
N GLN A 98 -1.84 -14.52 -0.64
CA GLN A 98 -0.96 -15.50 0.00
C GLN A 98 0.35 -15.83 -0.73
N THR A 99 0.57 -15.36 -1.96
CA THR A 99 1.66 -15.91 -2.80
C THR A 99 2.90 -15.01 -2.95
N PHE A 100 2.81 -13.71 -2.65
CA PHE A 100 3.89 -12.76 -2.97
C PHE A 100 4.41 -12.02 -1.73
N GLU A 101 5.69 -11.67 -1.75
CA GLU A 101 6.29 -10.79 -0.74
C GLU A 101 5.61 -9.41 -0.79
N VAL A 102 5.21 -8.91 0.37
CA VAL A 102 4.46 -7.65 0.52
C VAL A 102 5.28 -6.50 -0.05
N ASP A 103 4.65 -5.72 -0.93
CA ASP A 103 5.22 -4.52 -1.57
C ASP A 103 6.41 -4.79 -2.52
N SER A 104 6.59 -6.05 -2.96
CA SER A 104 7.43 -6.40 -4.11
C SER A 104 6.82 -5.89 -5.43
N LEU A 105 7.65 -5.78 -6.49
CA LEU A 105 7.16 -5.37 -7.81
C LEU A 105 6.15 -6.41 -8.37
N GLU A 106 6.46 -7.69 -8.20
CA GLU A 106 5.60 -8.81 -8.60
C GLU A 106 4.24 -8.76 -7.88
N HIS A 107 4.23 -8.43 -6.58
CA HIS A 107 2.98 -8.23 -5.83
C HIS A 107 2.14 -7.09 -6.43
N LEU A 108 2.76 -5.96 -6.78
CA LEU A 108 2.06 -4.84 -7.38
C LEU A 108 1.43 -5.22 -8.74
N GLU A 109 2.20 -5.87 -9.62
CA GLU A 109 1.70 -6.32 -10.92
C GLU A 109 0.56 -7.33 -10.79
N ALA A 110 0.71 -8.31 -9.91
CA ALA A 110 -0.34 -9.28 -9.62
C ALA A 110 -1.61 -8.57 -9.11
N LEU A 111 -1.46 -7.62 -8.18
CA LEU A 111 -2.58 -6.86 -7.63
C LEU A 111 -3.30 -6.04 -8.72
N GLU A 112 -2.57 -5.41 -9.65
CA GLU A 112 -3.15 -4.66 -10.77
C GLU A 112 -3.95 -5.54 -11.73
N VAL A 113 -3.41 -6.69 -12.13
CA VAL A 113 -4.10 -7.66 -13.00
C VAL A 113 -5.42 -8.12 -12.38
N VAL A 114 -5.41 -8.38 -11.08
CA VAL A 114 -6.56 -8.91 -10.34
C VAL A 114 -7.61 -7.86 -10.14
N THR A 115 -7.17 -6.64 -9.84
CA THR A 115 -8.04 -5.46 -9.77
C THR A 115 -8.73 -5.21 -11.11
N ALA A 116 -8.03 -5.35 -12.24
CA ALA A 116 -8.62 -5.21 -13.57
C ALA A 116 -9.65 -6.31 -13.88
N ARG A 117 -9.36 -7.56 -13.52
CA ARG A 117 -10.33 -8.68 -13.65
C ARG A 117 -11.57 -8.45 -12.78
N LEU A 118 -11.38 -7.97 -11.55
CA LEU A 118 -12.46 -7.65 -10.63
C LEU A 118 -13.34 -6.52 -11.20
N GLU A 119 -12.73 -5.48 -11.74
CA GLU A 119 -13.42 -4.36 -12.41
C GLU A 119 -14.28 -4.85 -13.59
N SER A 120 -13.76 -5.75 -14.42
CA SER A 120 -14.54 -6.36 -15.51
C SER A 120 -15.78 -7.10 -15.00
N ARG A 121 -15.66 -7.88 -13.92
CA ARG A 121 -16.80 -8.58 -13.30
C ARG A 121 -17.82 -7.59 -12.73
N VAL A 122 -17.37 -6.55 -12.02
CA VAL A 122 -18.24 -5.49 -11.51
C VAL A 122 -19.01 -4.83 -12.64
N ASN A 123 -18.34 -4.51 -13.75
CA ASN A 123 -18.97 -3.90 -14.92
C ASN A 123 -20.03 -4.81 -15.54
N LEU A 124 -19.76 -6.12 -15.66
CA LEU A 124 -20.76 -7.09 -16.11
C LEU A 124 -21.97 -7.16 -15.17
N CYS A 125 -21.74 -7.21 -13.86
CA CYS A 125 -22.82 -7.22 -12.88
C CYS A 125 -23.66 -5.94 -12.93
N LYS A 126 -23.03 -4.77 -13.04
CA LYS A 126 -23.73 -3.49 -13.21
C LYS A 126 -24.56 -3.45 -14.49
N ALA A 127 -24.00 -3.91 -15.62
CA ALA A 127 -24.73 -4.02 -16.88
C ALA A 127 -25.97 -4.93 -16.73
N ASN A 128 -25.83 -6.07 -16.05
CA ASN A 128 -26.95 -6.97 -15.76
C ASN A 128 -28.01 -6.31 -14.88
N VAL A 129 -27.61 -5.61 -13.81
CA VAL A 129 -28.54 -4.85 -12.97
C VAL A 129 -29.30 -3.83 -13.80
N MET A 130 -28.62 -3.07 -14.66
CA MET A 130 -29.26 -2.11 -15.54
C MET A 130 -30.25 -2.76 -16.50
N MET A 131 -29.89 -3.89 -17.11
CA MET A 131 -30.78 -4.63 -18.02
C MET A 131 -32.04 -5.14 -17.30
N VAL A 132 -31.90 -5.68 -16.09
CA VAL A 132 -33.04 -6.20 -15.32
C VAL A 132 -33.91 -5.06 -14.78
N THR A 133 -33.31 -3.95 -14.36
CA THR A 133 -34.02 -2.83 -13.70
C THR A 133 -34.47 -1.71 -14.64
N CYS A 134 -34.12 -1.75 -15.93
CA CYS A 134 -34.44 -0.66 -16.86
C CYS A 134 -35.94 -0.35 -16.95
N PHE A 135 -36.79 -1.37 -16.78
CA PHE A 135 -38.25 -1.20 -16.78
C PHE A 135 -38.77 -0.60 -15.47
N ASP A 136 -38.17 -0.95 -14.32
CA ASP A 136 -38.61 -0.47 -13.00
C ASP A 136 -38.41 1.03 -12.82
N VAL A 137 -37.37 1.60 -13.44
CA VAL A 137 -37.10 3.04 -13.35
C VAL A 137 -38.21 3.86 -14.03
N ALA A 138 -38.70 3.40 -15.19
CA ALA A 138 -39.76 4.07 -15.92
C ALA A 138 -41.12 3.94 -15.19
N THR A 139 -41.43 2.76 -14.64
CA THR A 139 -42.67 2.53 -13.88
C THR A 139 -42.70 3.35 -12.58
N LYS A 140 -41.60 3.37 -11.82
CA LYS A 140 -41.48 4.21 -10.60
C LYS A 140 -41.64 5.69 -10.91
N ARG A 141 -41.03 6.20 -11.99
CA ARG A 141 -41.20 7.60 -12.41
C ARG A 141 -42.65 7.92 -12.78
N ARG A 142 -43.35 7.01 -13.46
CA ARG A 142 -44.77 7.18 -13.78
C ARG A 142 -45.64 7.16 -12.53
N GLN A 143 -45.40 6.24 -11.60
CA GLN A 143 -46.10 6.16 -10.32
C GLN A 143 -45.89 7.43 -9.48
N ALA A 144 -44.64 7.89 -9.34
CA ALA A 144 -44.32 9.14 -8.63
C ALA A 144 -45.01 10.36 -9.25
N ARG A 145 -45.06 10.46 -10.58
CA ARG A 145 -45.82 11.51 -11.29
C ARG A 145 -47.32 11.41 -11.02
N ARG A 146 -47.86 10.20 -10.91
CA ARG A 146 -49.28 9.96 -10.60
C ARG A 146 -49.61 10.36 -9.16
N CYS A 147 -48.77 10.02 -8.17
CA CYS A 147 -48.93 10.45 -6.78
C CYS A 147 -48.94 11.98 -6.65
N ARG A 148 -47.97 12.67 -7.27
CA ARG A 148 -47.91 14.15 -7.24
C ARG A 148 -49.16 14.82 -7.81
N ARG A 149 -49.79 14.25 -8.86
CA ARG A 149 -51.05 14.78 -9.41
C ARG A 149 -52.22 14.60 -8.46
N MET A 150 -52.29 13.48 -7.75
CA MET A 150 -53.34 13.22 -6.76
C MET A 150 -53.25 14.20 -5.59
N GLU A 151 -52.03 14.46 -5.09
CA GLU A 151 -51.76 15.45 -4.03
C GLU A 151 -52.16 16.88 -4.46
N GLN A 152 -51.85 17.27 -5.70
CA GLN A 152 -52.24 18.57 -6.24
C GLN A 152 -53.77 18.72 -6.41
N GLN A 153 -54.47 17.65 -6.80
CA GLN A 153 -55.94 17.69 -6.90
C GLN A 153 -56.61 17.74 -5.52
N GLN A 154 -56.10 17.00 -4.53
CA GLN A 154 -56.61 17.08 -3.16
C GLN A 154 -56.35 18.45 -2.51
N GLY A 155 -55.22 19.10 -2.81
CA GLY A 155 -54.96 20.48 -2.37
C GLY A 155 -55.84 21.55 -3.04
N PHE A 156 -56.42 21.26 -4.21
CA PHE A 156 -57.30 22.18 -4.95
C PHE A 156 -58.79 22.07 -4.57
N MET A 157 -59.21 20.92 -4.00
CA MET A 157 -60.58 20.69 -3.51
C MET A 157 -60.76 20.96 -2.00
N GLY A 158 -59.69 21.39 -1.31
CA GLY A 158 -59.67 21.63 0.14
C GLY A 158 -59.75 23.10 0.56
N ILE A 159 -60.43 23.96 -0.20
CA ILE A 159 -60.77 25.34 0.18
C ILE A 159 -62.28 25.48 0.25
#